data_AF-A0A0R3TV13-F1
#
_entry.id   AF-A0A0R3TV13-F1
#
_cell.length_a   1.000
_cell.length_b   1.000
_cell.length_c   1.000
_cell.angle_alpha   90.00
_cell.angle_beta   90.00
_cell.angle_gamma   90.00
#
_symmetry.space_group_name_H-M   'P 1'
#
loop_
_entity.id
_entity.type
_entity.pdbx_description
1 polymer ?
#
loop_
_entity_poly.entity_id
_entity_poly.type
_entity_poly.pdbx_seq_one_letter_code
_entity_poly.pdbx_strand_id
1 'polypeptide(L)'
;MSEKGNRSQNEGIFSESLGQIILASGDYYILHGSVSDNVIDVLQKHSDYVATKFRSRLGSVDSLSLSHLINSFSDSPIQISRIYSFIFTRSLVNGSLCETESSKLLTSSPSNLLSIFRTTCEELNVSVEDKPQLPPYLQGGQQIRSQRIDAFVTNKSTTMQYEDFSRLRNRATLFGRSFDFWLERGEFNFSQKSDAAKILAYLVTLCLRDVVDCALYNRQRFGINLFSQVTAIELQQACSVLRKLEYL
;
A
#
# COMPACT_ATOMS: atom_id res chain seq x y z
N MET A 1 -19.05 -17.02 20.59
CA MET A 1 -18.92 -15.69 19.98
C MET A 1 -19.08 -15.87 18.48
N SER A 2 -20.10 -15.24 17.87
CA SER A 2 -20.57 -15.60 16.53
C SER A 2 -19.64 -15.10 15.43
N GLU A 3 -19.53 -15.83 14.32
CA GLU A 3 -18.77 -15.43 13.11
C GLU A 3 -19.14 -14.01 12.63
N LYS A 4 -20.40 -13.60 12.84
CA LYS A 4 -20.86 -12.23 12.56
C LYS A 4 -20.16 -11.16 13.38
N GLY A 5 -19.83 -11.45 14.65
CA GLY A 5 -19.09 -10.52 15.52
C GLY A 5 -17.64 -10.33 15.07
N ASN A 6 -16.96 -11.41 14.66
CA ASN A 6 -15.59 -11.34 14.15
C ASN A 6 -15.52 -10.62 12.80
N ARG A 7 -16.48 -10.85 11.91
CA ARG A 7 -16.50 -10.19 10.58
C ARG A 7 -16.70 -8.68 10.70
N SER A 8 -17.64 -8.24 11.54
CA SER A 8 -17.86 -6.80 11.80
C SER A 8 -16.64 -6.13 12.44
N GLN A 9 -15.94 -6.82 13.34
CA GLN A 9 -14.70 -6.30 13.92
C GLN A 9 -13.57 -6.18 12.88
N ASN A 10 -13.40 -7.18 12.02
CA ASN A 10 -12.39 -7.17 10.97
C ASN A 10 -12.66 -6.09 9.91
N GLU A 11 -13.94 -5.86 9.57
CA GLU A 11 -14.35 -4.77 8.69
C GLU A 11 -14.03 -3.38 9.28
N GLY A 12 -14.23 -3.20 10.59
CA GLY A 12 -13.84 -1.99 11.30
C GLY A 12 -12.33 -1.76 11.27
N ILE A 13 -11.53 -2.80 11.53
CA ILE A 13 -10.05 -2.73 11.46
C ILE A 13 -9.58 -2.38 10.05
N PHE A 14 -10.18 -3.00 9.03
CA PHE A 14 -9.85 -2.70 7.64
C PHE A 14 -10.17 -1.25 7.28
N SER A 15 -11.36 -0.77 7.64
CA SER A 15 -11.78 0.63 7.42
C SER A 15 -10.84 1.61 8.13
N GLU A 16 -10.41 1.29 9.34
CA GLU A 16 -9.41 2.08 10.07
C GLU A 16 -8.07 2.14 9.31
N SER A 17 -7.56 1.00 8.83
CA SER A 17 -6.32 0.96 8.03
C SER A 17 -6.43 1.83 6.76
N LEU A 18 -7.59 1.80 6.08
CA LEU A 18 -7.85 2.65 4.91
C LEU A 18 -7.82 4.14 5.26
N GLY A 19 -8.47 4.54 6.37
CA GLY A 19 -8.42 5.91 6.88
C GLY A 19 -6.99 6.34 7.22
N GLN A 20 -6.21 5.47 7.87
CA GLN A 20 -4.81 5.75 8.20
C GLN A 20 -3.93 5.95 6.94
N ILE A 21 -4.15 5.21 5.86
CA ILE A 21 -3.45 5.40 4.56
C ILE A 21 -3.70 6.81 4.00
N ILE A 22 -4.93 7.30 4.08
CA ILE A 22 -5.30 8.65 3.63
C ILE A 22 -4.62 9.71 4.50
N LEU A 23 -4.73 9.59 5.83
CA LEU A 23 -4.13 10.53 6.77
C LEU A 23 -2.60 10.58 6.64
N ALA A 24 -1.95 9.42 6.54
CA ALA A 24 -0.51 9.29 6.36
C ALA A 24 0.00 9.90 5.05
N SER A 25 -0.90 10.16 4.10
CA SER A 25 -0.58 10.83 2.83
C SER A 25 -0.54 12.35 2.93
N GLY A 26 -0.40 12.90 4.14
CA GLY A 26 -0.24 14.32 4.38
C GLY A 26 -1.56 15.07 4.55
N ASP A 27 -2.68 14.37 4.78
CA ASP A 27 -3.94 14.97 5.27
C ASP A 27 -3.87 15.25 6.78
N TYR A 28 -2.78 15.91 7.20
CA TYR A 28 -2.44 16.21 8.59
C TYR A 28 -3.31 17.29 9.24
N TYR A 29 -4.22 17.93 8.49
CA TYR A 29 -5.26 18.83 9.05
C TYR A 29 -6.18 18.12 10.04
N ILE A 30 -6.03 16.81 10.14
CA ILE A 30 -6.85 15.87 10.89
C ILE A 30 -6.01 15.13 11.93
N LEU A 31 -4.91 15.69 12.47
CA LEU A 31 -4.21 15.05 13.61
C LEU A 31 -5.16 14.69 14.78
N HIS A 32 -6.33 15.34 14.84
CA HIS A 32 -7.40 15.07 15.82
C HIS A 32 -8.79 14.80 15.21
N GLY A 33 -8.92 14.56 13.92
CA GLY A 33 -10.24 14.27 13.32
C GLY A 33 -10.34 12.88 12.70
N SER A 34 -11.44 12.62 11.98
CA SER A 34 -11.65 11.40 11.22
C SER A 34 -11.64 11.69 9.72
N VAL A 35 -11.25 10.69 8.93
CA VAL A 35 -11.56 10.66 7.49
C VAL A 35 -13.04 10.33 7.36
N SER A 36 -13.78 11.07 6.53
CA SER A 36 -15.21 10.81 6.37
C SER A 36 -15.47 9.39 5.81
N ASP A 37 -16.54 8.75 6.26
CA ASP A 37 -16.92 7.39 5.83
C ASP A 37 -17.07 7.29 4.30
N ASN A 38 -17.56 8.34 3.65
CA ASN A 38 -17.69 8.39 2.19
C ASN A 38 -16.34 8.30 1.47
N VAL A 39 -15.28 8.87 2.04
CA VAL A 39 -13.92 8.79 1.48
C VAL A 39 -13.35 7.38 1.70
N ILE A 40 -13.59 6.79 2.88
CA ILE A 40 -13.19 5.41 3.19
C ILE A 40 -13.90 4.41 2.25
N ASP A 41 -15.21 4.56 2.04
CA ASP A 41 -16.01 3.72 1.14
C ASP A 41 -15.47 3.73 -0.30
N VAL A 42 -15.03 4.90 -0.79
CA VAL A 42 -14.41 5.00 -2.12
C VAL A 42 -13.09 4.23 -2.18
N LEU A 43 -12.25 4.34 -1.16
CA LEU A 43 -10.98 3.61 -1.12
C LEU A 43 -11.21 2.11 -0.95
N GLN A 44 -12.21 1.70 -0.18
CA GLN A 44 -12.64 0.31 -0.05
C GLN A 44 -13.10 -0.27 -1.40
N LYS A 45 -13.95 0.44 -2.14
CA LYS A 45 -14.36 0.03 -3.51
C LYS A 45 -13.17 -0.06 -4.47
N HIS A 46 -12.16 0.79 -4.31
CA HIS A 46 -10.93 0.65 -5.08
C HIS A 46 -10.11 -0.56 -4.63
N SER A 47 -10.07 -0.83 -3.33
CA SER A 47 -9.41 -2.01 -2.76
C SER A 47 -10.00 -3.32 -3.27
N ASP A 48 -11.33 -3.40 -3.39
CA ASP A 48 -12.03 -4.56 -3.99
C ASP A 48 -11.67 -4.70 -5.49
N TYR A 49 -11.52 -3.59 -6.21
CA TYR A 49 -11.04 -3.60 -7.60
C TYR A 49 -9.59 -4.10 -7.70
N VAL A 50 -8.69 -3.66 -6.81
CA VAL A 50 -7.31 -4.16 -6.74
C VAL A 50 -7.30 -5.66 -6.43
N ALA A 51 -8.16 -6.12 -5.50
CA ALA A 51 -8.28 -7.55 -5.17
C ALA A 51 -8.67 -8.37 -6.41
N THR A 52 -9.64 -7.90 -7.18
CA THR A 52 -10.08 -8.55 -8.42
C THR A 52 -8.93 -8.65 -9.43
N LYS A 53 -8.18 -7.56 -9.64
CA LYS A 53 -7.03 -7.54 -10.57
C LYS A 53 -5.91 -8.46 -10.11
N PHE A 54 -5.54 -8.40 -8.84
CA PHE A 54 -4.49 -9.24 -8.28
C PHE A 54 -4.88 -10.71 -8.29
N ARG A 55 -6.14 -11.05 -7.99
CA ARG A 55 -6.67 -12.42 -8.12
C ARG A 55 -6.58 -12.91 -9.55
N SER A 56 -6.92 -12.07 -10.54
CA SER A 56 -6.85 -12.46 -11.96
C SER A 56 -5.43 -12.77 -12.43
N ARG A 57 -4.41 -12.09 -11.87
CA ARG A 57 -2.99 -12.33 -12.17
C ARG A 57 -2.42 -13.53 -11.42
N LEU A 58 -2.70 -13.61 -10.12
CA LEU A 58 -2.14 -14.64 -9.25
C LEU A 58 -2.83 -16.01 -9.45
N GLY A 59 -4.07 -16.02 -9.91
CA GLY A 59 -4.88 -17.24 -9.99
C GLY A 59 -5.20 -17.84 -8.62
N SER A 60 -5.69 -19.07 -8.61
CA SER A 60 -5.93 -19.83 -7.39
C SER A 60 -4.67 -20.59 -7.00
N VAL A 61 -4.06 -20.22 -5.88
CA VAL A 61 -2.90 -20.90 -5.31
C VAL A 61 -3.10 -21.16 -3.82
N ASP A 62 -2.68 -22.34 -3.36
CA ASP A 62 -2.77 -22.72 -1.93
C ASP A 62 -1.69 -22.01 -1.09
N SER A 63 -0.55 -21.70 -1.70
CA SER A 63 0.52 -20.94 -1.07
C SER A 63 1.15 -19.96 -2.06
N LEU A 64 1.31 -18.71 -1.63
CA LEU A 64 1.95 -17.68 -2.43
C LEU A 64 3.46 -17.70 -2.19
N SER A 65 4.23 -17.95 -3.24
CA SER A 65 5.71 -17.91 -3.25
C SER A 65 6.22 -16.63 -3.93
N LEU A 66 7.48 -16.28 -3.68
CA LEU A 66 8.11 -15.10 -4.30
C LEU A 66 8.22 -15.25 -5.83
N SER A 67 8.61 -16.44 -6.31
CA SER A 67 8.69 -16.73 -7.75
C SER A 67 7.33 -16.59 -8.43
N HIS A 68 6.27 -17.12 -7.82
CA HIS A 68 4.91 -16.97 -8.34
C HIS A 68 4.49 -15.49 -8.41
N LEU A 69 4.79 -14.73 -7.35
CA LEU A 69 4.49 -13.31 -7.29
C LEU A 69 5.23 -12.52 -8.38
N ILE A 70 6.54 -12.75 -8.56
CA ILE A 70 7.35 -12.10 -9.60
C ILE A 70 6.81 -12.45 -10.99
N ASN A 71 6.56 -13.74 -11.25
CA ASN A 71 6.05 -14.20 -12.54
C ASN A 71 4.70 -13.55 -12.90
N SER A 72 3.80 -13.44 -11.91
CA SER A 72 2.44 -12.87 -12.08
C SER A 72 2.43 -11.37 -12.41
N PHE A 73 3.54 -10.67 -12.12
CA PHE A 73 3.72 -9.24 -12.38
C PHE A 73 4.90 -8.96 -13.33
N SER A 74 5.37 -9.96 -14.07
CA SER A 74 6.53 -9.88 -14.96
C SER A 74 6.39 -8.83 -16.06
N ASP A 75 5.15 -8.54 -16.47
CA ASP A 75 4.77 -7.52 -17.44
C ASP A 75 4.59 -6.11 -16.83
N SER A 76 4.72 -5.95 -15.51
CA SER A 76 4.51 -4.69 -14.81
C SER A 76 5.79 -4.20 -14.11
N PRO A 77 6.63 -3.40 -14.80
CA PRO A 77 7.88 -2.87 -14.23
C PRO A 77 7.67 -2.12 -12.90
N ILE A 78 6.53 -1.44 -12.76
CA ILE A 78 6.16 -0.72 -11.54
C ILE A 78 6.01 -1.69 -10.36
N GLN A 79 5.31 -2.82 -10.55
CA GLN A 79 5.11 -3.78 -9.46
C GLN A 79 6.41 -4.52 -9.14
N ILE A 80 7.20 -4.91 -10.15
CA ILE A 80 8.52 -5.52 -9.93
C ILE A 80 9.45 -4.60 -9.13
N SER A 81 9.51 -3.31 -9.48
CA SER A 81 10.29 -2.32 -8.74
C SER A 81 9.79 -2.13 -7.30
N ARG A 82 8.48 -2.23 -7.06
CA ARG A 82 7.90 -2.19 -5.70
C ARG A 82 8.27 -3.42 -4.88
N ILE A 83 8.25 -4.62 -5.48
CA ILE A 83 8.73 -5.85 -4.84
C ILE A 83 10.20 -5.68 -4.44
N TYR A 84 11.04 -5.23 -5.38
CA TYR A 84 12.45 -4.93 -5.12
C TYR A 84 12.62 -3.94 -3.96
N SER A 85 11.88 -2.82 -3.99
CA SER A 85 11.94 -1.78 -2.95
C SER A 85 11.60 -2.30 -1.56
N PHE A 86 10.61 -3.21 -1.44
CA PHE A 86 10.27 -3.84 -0.17
C PHE A 86 11.40 -4.72 0.34
N ILE A 87 11.94 -5.60 -0.51
CA ILE A 87 13.03 -6.52 -0.15
C ILE A 87 14.29 -5.74 0.21
N PHE A 88 14.64 -4.73 -0.61
CA PHE A 88 15.78 -3.85 -0.37
C PHE A 88 15.66 -3.11 0.96
N THR A 89 14.52 -2.47 1.23
CA THR A 89 14.29 -1.77 2.49
C THR A 89 14.41 -2.72 3.69
N ARG A 90 13.83 -3.92 3.60
CA ARG A 90 13.96 -4.95 4.65
C ARG A 90 15.41 -5.40 4.84
N SER A 91 16.21 -5.45 3.77
CA SER A 91 17.61 -5.83 3.84
C SER A 91 18.49 -4.81 4.56
N LEU A 92 18.15 -3.52 4.45
CA LEU A 92 18.86 -2.44 5.13
C LEU A 92 18.54 -2.35 6.62
N VAL A 93 17.31 -2.69 7.03
CA VAL A 93 16.83 -2.39 8.38
C VAL A 93 17.22 -3.47 9.41
N ASN A 94 17.76 -4.63 9.01
CA ASN A 94 18.28 -5.68 9.92
C ASN A 94 17.37 -6.10 11.12
N GLY A 95 16.07 -5.76 11.09
CA GLY A 95 15.16 -6.00 12.20
C GLY A 95 13.76 -5.44 11.95
N SER A 96 12.75 -6.28 12.22
CA SER A 96 11.37 -5.97 12.61
C SER A 96 10.72 -4.67 12.07
N LEU A 97 9.80 -4.82 11.10
CA LEU A 97 8.62 -3.94 11.04
C LEU A 97 7.53 -4.58 11.90
N CYS A 98 7.15 -3.88 12.97
CA CYS A 98 6.14 -4.20 13.99
C CYS A 98 6.39 -5.48 14.81
N GLU A 99 6.80 -5.30 16.06
CA GLU A 99 6.83 -6.32 17.14
C GLU A 99 5.44 -6.82 17.58
N THR A 100 4.37 -6.58 16.83
CA THR A 100 3.02 -7.01 17.19
C THR A 100 2.54 -8.28 16.50
N GLU A 101 3.26 -8.83 15.51
CA GLU A 101 2.88 -10.14 14.94
C GLU A 101 4.07 -11.07 14.73
N SER A 102 4.15 -12.04 15.65
CA SER A 102 4.78 -13.35 15.55
C SER A 102 6.26 -13.43 15.13
N SER A 103 7.09 -13.65 16.15
CA SER A 103 8.43 -14.23 16.11
C SER A 103 8.48 -15.48 15.21
N LYS A 104 8.81 -15.29 13.92
CA LYS A 104 9.37 -16.29 12.98
C LYS A 104 9.80 -15.66 11.64
N LEU A 105 10.07 -14.35 11.62
CA LEU A 105 10.98 -13.78 10.63
C LEU A 105 12.40 -14.19 11.05
N LEU A 106 13.25 -14.60 10.10
CA LEU A 106 14.69 -14.91 10.24
C LEU A 106 15.05 -16.39 10.38
N THR A 107 15.16 -17.10 9.26
CA THR A 107 16.21 -18.13 9.10
C THR A 107 17.20 -17.82 7.98
N SER A 108 16.94 -16.83 7.12
CA SER A 108 17.86 -16.37 6.09
C SER A 108 18.35 -14.95 6.35
N SER A 109 19.66 -14.74 6.20
CA SER A 109 20.30 -13.41 6.25
C SER A 109 19.64 -12.47 5.22
N PRO A 110 19.46 -11.18 5.51
CA PRO A 110 18.83 -10.24 4.58
C PRO A 110 19.57 -10.07 3.24
N SER A 111 20.89 -10.32 3.23
CA SER A 111 21.70 -10.42 2.00
C SER A 111 21.26 -11.55 1.07
N ASN A 112 20.69 -12.62 1.62
CA ASN A 112 20.22 -13.79 0.88
C ASN A 112 18.88 -13.53 0.16
N LEU A 113 18.00 -12.68 0.71
CA LEU A 113 16.71 -12.39 0.07
C LEU A 113 16.85 -11.55 -1.21
N LEU A 114 17.78 -10.59 -1.22
CA LEU A 114 18.08 -9.81 -2.41
C LEU A 114 18.73 -10.67 -3.50
N SER A 115 19.64 -11.58 -3.14
CA SER A 115 20.21 -12.51 -4.11
C SER A 115 19.14 -13.46 -4.65
N ILE A 116 18.29 -14.04 -3.80
CA ILE A 116 17.17 -14.88 -4.23
C ILE A 116 16.27 -14.12 -5.20
N PHE A 117 15.88 -12.88 -4.88
CA PHE A 117 15.05 -12.07 -5.77
C PHE A 117 15.69 -11.87 -7.14
N ARG A 118 16.97 -11.49 -7.19
CA ARG A 118 17.70 -11.27 -8.46
C ARG A 118 17.81 -12.55 -9.27
N THR A 119 18.23 -13.66 -8.65
CA THR A 119 18.32 -14.96 -9.30
C THR A 119 16.96 -15.41 -9.83
N THR A 120 15.87 -15.25 -9.07
CA THR A 120 14.53 -15.58 -9.54
C THR A 120 14.10 -14.70 -10.72
N CYS A 121 14.44 -13.40 -10.73
CA CYS A 121 14.16 -12.54 -11.89
C CYS A 121 14.96 -12.98 -13.13
N GLU A 122 16.24 -13.34 -12.97
CA GLU A 122 17.09 -13.87 -14.04
C GLU A 122 16.52 -15.18 -14.60
N GLU A 123 16.16 -16.13 -13.75
CA GLU A 123 15.53 -17.41 -14.15
C GLU A 123 14.22 -17.21 -14.92
N LEU A 124 13.42 -16.23 -14.52
CA LEU A 124 12.14 -15.89 -15.14
C LEU A 124 12.26 -14.92 -16.33
N ASN A 125 13.47 -14.48 -16.69
CA ASN A 125 13.73 -13.44 -17.69
C ASN A 125 12.95 -12.12 -17.45
N VAL A 126 12.81 -11.72 -16.18
CA VAL A 126 12.15 -10.47 -15.78
C VAL A 126 13.19 -9.36 -15.62
N SER A 127 13.01 -8.26 -16.34
CA SER A 127 13.89 -7.09 -16.21
C SER A 127 13.55 -6.30 -14.95
N VAL A 128 14.57 -6.00 -14.14
CA VAL A 128 14.42 -5.21 -12.92
C VAL A 128 14.91 -3.79 -13.21
N GLU A 129 13.96 -2.86 -13.33
CA GLU A 129 14.26 -1.43 -13.41
C GLU A 129 14.35 -0.83 -12.01
N ASP A 130 15.52 -0.28 -11.64
CA ASP A 130 15.71 0.40 -10.35
C ASP A 130 14.74 1.58 -10.16
N LYS A 131 14.35 2.24 -11.26
CA LYS A 131 13.43 3.38 -11.28
C LYS A 131 12.54 3.31 -12.52
N PRO A 132 11.45 2.54 -12.50
CA PRO A 132 10.53 2.48 -13.63
C PRO A 132 9.90 3.86 -13.85
N GLN A 133 9.60 4.17 -15.11
CA GLN A 133 8.87 5.39 -15.43
C GLN A 133 7.45 5.30 -14.85
N LEU A 134 7.21 6.05 -13.78
CA LEU A 134 5.87 6.20 -13.24
C LEU A 134 5.06 7.13 -14.17
N PRO A 135 3.77 6.85 -14.37
CA PRO A 135 2.92 7.77 -15.08
C PRO A 135 2.89 9.17 -14.42
N PRO A 136 2.71 10.26 -15.21
CA PRO A 136 2.91 11.62 -14.71
C PRO A 136 2.07 12.00 -13.48
N TYR A 137 0.82 11.54 -13.40
CA TYR A 137 -0.06 11.82 -12.26
C TYR A 137 0.34 11.06 -10.98
N LEU A 138 1.01 9.91 -11.10
CA LEU A 138 1.58 9.21 -9.93
C LEU A 138 2.87 9.88 -9.49
N GLN A 139 3.77 10.18 -10.43
CA GLN A 139 5.03 10.86 -10.12
C GLN A 139 4.79 12.24 -9.50
N GLY A 140 3.95 13.07 -10.14
CA GLY A 140 3.59 14.39 -9.63
C GLY A 140 2.81 14.31 -8.32
N GLY A 141 1.88 13.36 -8.20
CA GLY A 141 1.14 13.08 -6.96
C GLY A 141 2.04 12.76 -5.78
N GLN A 142 3.00 11.86 -5.98
CA GLN A 142 4.00 11.48 -4.98
C GLN A 142 4.87 12.68 -4.55
N GLN A 143 5.28 13.53 -5.49
CA GLN A 143 6.02 14.75 -5.19
C GLN A 143 5.21 15.72 -4.33
N ILE A 144 3.94 15.95 -4.67
CA ILE A 144 3.04 16.80 -3.89
C ILE A 144 2.85 16.22 -2.48
N ARG A 145 2.64 14.90 -2.36
CA ARG A 145 2.51 14.23 -1.05
C ARG A 145 3.76 14.43 -0.20
N SER A 146 4.95 14.23 -0.76
CA SER A 146 6.22 14.47 -0.06
C SER A 146 6.34 15.93 0.38
N GLN A 147 6.06 16.89 -0.50
CA GLN A 147 6.07 18.32 -0.17
C GLN A 147 5.07 18.65 0.96
N ARG A 148 3.89 18.04 0.96
CA ARG A 148 2.90 18.20 2.05
C ARG A 148 3.43 17.68 3.37
N ILE A 149 4.07 16.51 3.36
CA ILE A 149 4.70 15.92 4.54
C ILE A 149 5.82 16.83 5.04
N ASP A 150 6.74 17.25 4.17
CA ASP A 150 7.87 18.11 4.54
C ASP A 150 7.37 19.44 5.12
N ALA A 151 6.37 20.07 4.48
CA ALA A 151 5.77 21.31 4.98
C ALA A 151 5.12 21.15 6.36
N PHE A 152 4.56 19.99 6.67
CA PHE A 152 4.03 19.68 8.00
C PHE A 152 5.16 19.63 9.04
N VAL A 153 6.23 18.89 8.74
CA VAL A 153 7.40 18.73 9.61
C VAL A 153 8.08 20.07 9.87
N THR A 154 8.27 20.90 8.84
CA THR A 154 9.05 22.13 8.95
C THR A 154 8.27 23.28 9.59
N ASN A 155 6.96 23.42 9.32
CA ASN A 155 6.26 24.68 9.58
C ASN A 155 5.03 24.58 10.48
N LYS A 156 4.57 23.37 10.85
CA LYS A 156 3.25 23.20 11.48
C LYS A 156 3.20 22.26 12.66
N SER A 157 4.11 21.29 12.75
CA SER A 157 4.08 20.29 13.82
C SER A 157 4.87 20.70 15.05
N THR A 158 4.27 20.54 16.23
CA THR A 158 5.06 20.36 17.46
C THR A 158 5.80 19.02 17.41
N THR A 159 6.83 18.83 18.25
CA THR A 159 7.56 17.54 18.34
C THR A 159 6.62 16.36 18.58
N MET A 160 5.63 16.50 19.46
CA MET A 160 4.64 15.46 19.76
C MET A 160 3.78 15.13 18.53
N GLN A 161 3.33 16.15 17.80
CA GLN A 161 2.54 15.96 16.57
C GLN A 161 3.37 15.28 15.47
N TYR A 162 4.66 15.59 15.38
CA TYR A 162 5.58 14.92 14.46
C TYR A 162 5.77 13.43 14.83
N GLU A 163 5.95 13.12 16.11
CA GLU A 163 6.05 11.74 16.59
C GLU A 163 4.77 10.95 16.30
N ASP A 164 3.60 11.51 16.60
CA ASP A 164 2.31 10.87 16.34
C ASP A 164 2.08 10.65 14.84
N PHE A 165 2.44 11.63 14.01
CA PHE A 165 2.38 11.48 12.56
C PHE A 165 3.36 10.41 12.04
N SER A 166 4.56 10.33 12.63
CA SER A 166 5.54 9.29 12.29
C SER A 166 5.04 7.89 12.66
N ARG A 167 4.43 7.74 13.84
CA ARG A 167 3.75 6.50 14.26
C ARG A 167 2.61 6.15 13.32
N LEU A 168 1.77 7.13 12.95
CA LEU A 168 0.69 6.96 11.98
C LEU A 168 1.21 6.44 10.65
N ARG A 169 2.26 7.05 10.10
CA ARG A 169 2.86 6.61 8.82
C ARG A 169 3.38 5.17 8.87
N ASN A 170 3.92 4.76 10.01
CA ASN A 170 4.43 3.38 10.18
C ASN A 170 3.30 2.34 10.26
N ARG A 171 2.13 2.70 10.82
CA ARG A 171 0.97 1.80 10.90
C ARG A 171 0.04 1.85 9.69
N ALA A 172 0.10 2.92 8.88
CA ALA A 172 -0.76 3.16 7.72
C ALA A 172 -0.46 2.20 6.55
N THR A 173 -0.80 0.94 6.76
CA THR A 173 -0.48 -0.20 5.90
C THR A 173 -1.57 -1.25 6.04
N LEU A 174 -1.71 -2.11 5.03
CA LEU A 174 -2.53 -3.32 5.12
C LEU A 174 -1.67 -4.50 5.52
N PHE A 175 -1.32 -4.62 6.79
CA PHE A 175 -0.67 -5.80 7.38
C PHE A 175 -1.54 -6.39 8.50
N GLY A 176 -1.33 -7.66 8.81
CA GLY A 176 -2.05 -8.34 9.89
C GLY A 176 -3.53 -8.51 9.56
N ARG A 177 -4.40 -8.25 10.54
CA ARG A 177 -5.85 -8.52 10.42
C ARG A 177 -6.54 -7.76 9.29
N SER A 178 -6.10 -6.55 8.95
CA SER A 178 -6.69 -5.80 7.84
C SER A 178 -6.38 -6.46 6.50
N PHE A 179 -5.20 -7.07 6.37
CA PHE A 179 -4.83 -7.84 5.19
C PHE A 179 -5.53 -9.19 5.13
N ASP A 180 -5.68 -9.89 6.25
CA ASP A 180 -6.49 -11.12 6.30
C ASP A 180 -7.92 -10.87 5.80
N PHE A 181 -8.55 -9.79 6.25
CA PHE A 181 -9.87 -9.41 5.80
C PHE A 181 -9.90 -9.06 4.31
N TRP A 182 -8.88 -8.37 3.81
CA TRP A 182 -8.75 -8.09 2.38
C TRP A 182 -8.58 -9.36 1.55
N LEU A 183 -7.79 -10.33 2.02
CA LEU A 183 -7.61 -11.63 1.38
C LEU A 183 -8.93 -12.40 1.33
N GLU A 184 -9.68 -12.44 2.43
CA GLU A 184 -11.01 -13.06 2.50
C GLU A 184 -11.97 -12.43 1.49
N ARG A 185 -12.04 -11.09 1.43
CA ARG A 185 -12.89 -10.36 0.46
C ARG A 185 -12.48 -10.60 -0.98
N GLY A 186 -11.19 -10.73 -1.25
CA GLY A 186 -10.64 -11.10 -2.55
C GLY A 186 -10.69 -12.61 -2.84
N GLU A 187 -11.29 -13.39 -1.95
CA GLU A 187 -11.45 -14.85 -2.00
C GLU A 187 -10.11 -15.62 -2.13
N PHE A 188 -9.00 -15.06 -1.68
CA PHE A 188 -7.68 -15.70 -1.77
C PHE A 188 -7.58 -16.90 -0.82
N ASN A 189 -6.97 -18.01 -1.27
CA ASN A 189 -6.89 -19.25 -0.51
C ASN A 189 -5.64 -19.37 0.38
N PHE A 190 -4.63 -18.52 0.17
CA PHE A 190 -3.39 -18.54 0.94
C PHE A 190 -3.46 -17.64 2.17
N SER A 191 -2.66 -17.97 3.19
CA SER A 191 -2.55 -17.16 4.41
C SER A 191 -1.52 -16.03 4.28
N GLN A 192 -1.69 -14.96 5.05
CA GLN A 192 -0.74 -13.84 5.10
C GLN A 192 0.66 -14.18 5.68
N LYS A 193 0.85 -15.41 6.18
CA LYS A 193 2.07 -15.78 6.92
C LYS A 193 3.31 -15.89 6.03
N SER A 194 3.15 -16.08 4.72
CA SER A 194 4.29 -16.18 3.79
C SER A 194 4.91 -14.80 3.52
N ASP A 195 6.21 -14.77 3.24
CA ASP A 195 6.89 -13.50 2.92
C ASP A 195 6.36 -12.88 1.62
N ALA A 196 5.97 -13.71 0.65
CA ALA A 196 5.32 -13.22 -0.57
C ALA A 196 3.95 -12.60 -0.29
N ALA A 197 3.19 -13.11 0.69
CA ALA A 197 1.94 -12.49 1.11
C ALA A 197 2.18 -11.14 1.81
N LYS A 198 3.26 -10.99 2.58
CA LYS A 198 3.66 -9.67 3.13
C LYS A 198 4.09 -8.69 2.03
N ILE A 199 4.77 -9.17 0.99
CA ILE A 199 5.08 -8.33 -0.18
C ILE A 199 3.76 -7.92 -0.86
N LEU A 200 2.82 -8.85 -1.03
CA LEU A 200 1.50 -8.54 -1.61
C LEU A 200 0.75 -7.47 -0.80
N ALA A 201 0.71 -7.59 0.53
CA ALA A 201 0.17 -6.57 1.44
C ALA A 201 0.79 -5.18 1.21
N TYR A 202 2.11 -5.13 1.05
CA TYR A 202 2.82 -3.90 0.70
C TYR A 202 2.39 -3.37 -0.68
N LEU A 203 2.31 -4.22 -1.71
CA LEU A 203 1.88 -3.82 -3.04
C LEU A 203 0.45 -3.25 -3.02
N VAL A 204 -0.49 -3.90 -2.33
CA VAL A 204 -1.88 -3.41 -2.20
C VAL A 204 -1.89 -2.05 -1.49
N THR A 205 -1.14 -1.91 -0.39
CA THR A 205 -0.99 -0.63 0.31
C THR A 205 -0.52 0.50 -0.63
N LEU A 206 0.48 0.21 -1.48
CA LEU A 206 0.97 1.18 -2.46
C LEU A 206 -0.07 1.52 -3.53
N CYS A 207 -0.83 0.54 -4.02
CA CYS A 207 -1.91 0.77 -4.99
C CYS A 207 -3.03 1.64 -4.41
N LEU A 208 -3.35 1.49 -3.13
CA LEU A 208 -4.30 2.38 -2.44
C LEU A 208 -3.76 3.79 -2.29
N ARG A 209 -2.45 3.91 -2.00
CA ARG A 209 -1.78 5.21 -1.90
C ARG A 209 -1.70 5.92 -3.26
N ASP A 210 -1.57 5.17 -4.36
CA ASP A 210 -1.60 5.73 -5.72
C ASP A 210 -2.89 6.48 -6.01
N VAL A 211 -4.03 6.05 -5.43
CA VAL A 211 -5.31 6.77 -5.54
C VAL A 211 -5.19 8.17 -4.92
N VAL A 212 -4.57 8.25 -3.75
CA VAL A 212 -4.36 9.54 -3.07
C VAL A 212 -3.38 10.40 -3.85
N ASP A 213 -2.27 9.84 -4.31
CA ASP A 213 -1.28 10.56 -5.14
C ASP A 213 -1.95 11.12 -6.42
N CYS A 214 -2.76 10.31 -7.12
CA CYS A 214 -3.49 10.76 -8.29
C CYS A 214 -4.52 11.86 -7.96
N ALA A 215 -5.22 11.76 -6.81
CA ALA A 215 -6.13 12.81 -6.36
C ALA A 215 -5.39 14.12 -6.07
N LEU A 216 -4.24 14.07 -5.41
CA LEU A 216 -3.40 15.25 -5.14
C LEU A 216 -2.92 15.93 -6.42
N TYR A 217 -2.50 15.13 -7.40
CA TYR A 217 -2.12 15.66 -8.72
C TYR A 217 -3.27 16.38 -9.41
N ASN A 218 -4.46 15.78 -9.43
CA ASN A 218 -5.66 16.41 -10.01
C ASN A 218 -6.00 17.72 -9.27
N ARG A 219 -5.90 17.74 -7.94
CA ARG A 219 -6.14 18.96 -7.16
C ARG A 219 -5.19 20.09 -7.54
N GLN A 220 -3.89 19.80 -7.66
CA GLN A 220 -2.93 20.79 -8.11
C GLN A 220 -3.29 21.31 -9.51
N ARG A 221 -3.61 20.40 -10.43
CA ARG A 221 -4.00 20.76 -11.81
C ARG A 221 -5.24 21.64 -11.89
N PHE A 222 -6.22 21.42 -11.00
CA PHE A 222 -7.46 22.19 -10.96
C PHE A 222 -7.40 23.42 -10.03
N GLY A 223 -6.24 23.73 -9.44
CA GLY A 223 -6.09 24.85 -8.51
C GLY A 223 -6.86 24.66 -7.19
N ILE A 224 -7.18 23.43 -6.83
CA ILE A 224 -7.83 23.10 -5.55
C ILE A 224 -6.78 23.18 -4.45
N ASN A 225 -7.13 23.86 -3.35
CA ASN A 225 -6.24 24.07 -2.21
C ASN A 225 -5.65 22.74 -1.69
N LEU A 226 -4.35 22.48 -1.87
CA LEU A 226 -3.69 21.25 -1.42
C LEU A 226 -3.62 21.08 0.11
N PHE A 227 -4.09 22.07 0.85
CA PHE A 227 -4.12 22.11 2.31
C PHE A 227 -5.53 21.91 2.89
N SER A 228 -6.48 21.39 2.10
CA SER A 228 -7.75 20.89 2.63
C SER A 228 -7.85 19.37 2.46
N GLN A 229 -8.80 18.77 3.18
CA GLN A 229 -9.03 17.32 3.14
C GLN A 229 -9.38 16.86 1.72
N VAL A 230 -8.96 15.64 1.39
CA VAL A 230 -9.40 14.95 0.17
C VAL A 230 -10.86 14.52 0.32
N THR A 231 -11.64 14.73 -0.72
CA THR A 231 -13.07 14.41 -0.78
C THR A 231 -13.33 13.10 -1.52
N ALA A 232 -14.52 12.52 -1.30
CA ALA A 232 -14.91 11.27 -1.94
C ALA A 232 -14.96 11.40 -3.49
N ILE A 233 -15.41 12.54 -4.00
CA ILE A 233 -15.50 12.82 -5.44
C ILE A 233 -14.10 12.83 -6.07
N GLU A 234 -13.12 13.45 -5.40
CA GLU A 234 -11.74 13.49 -5.89
C GLU A 234 -11.09 12.10 -5.93
N LEU A 235 -11.32 11.27 -4.91
CA LEU A 235 -10.86 9.87 -4.94
C LEU A 235 -11.58 9.05 -6.02
N GLN A 236 -12.89 9.25 -6.23
CA GLN A 236 -13.62 8.54 -7.29
C GLN A 236 -13.06 8.86 -8.69
N GLN A 237 -12.72 10.14 -8.92
CA GLN A 237 -12.08 10.58 -10.15
C GLN A 237 -10.69 9.96 -10.30
N ALA A 238 -9.88 9.97 -9.24
CA ALA A 238 -8.57 9.33 -9.23
C ALA A 238 -8.64 7.82 -9.52
N CYS A 239 -9.55 7.10 -8.87
CA CYS A 239 -9.84 5.69 -9.15
C CYS A 239 -10.17 5.45 -10.63
N SER A 240 -10.99 6.33 -11.23
CA SER A 240 -11.39 6.22 -12.63
C SER A 240 -10.24 6.45 -13.60
N VAL A 241 -9.31 7.34 -13.26
CA VAL A 241 -8.05 7.52 -14.01
C VAL A 241 -7.21 6.27 -13.89
N LEU A 242 -6.95 5.78 -12.66
CA LEU A 242 -6.07 4.64 -12.43
C LEU A 242 -6.52 3.35 -13.10
N ARG A 243 -7.83 3.11 -13.15
CA ARG A 243 -8.42 1.95 -13.83
C ARG A 243 -8.11 1.89 -15.33
N LYS A 244 -7.84 3.03 -15.97
CA LYS A 244 -7.54 3.12 -17.41
C LYS A 244 -6.08 2.83 -17.76
N LEU A 245 -5.22 2.69 -16.77
CA LEU A 245 -3.77 2.62 -16.96
C LEU A 245 -3.22 1.21 -17.00
N GLU A 246 -4.06 0.23 -16.65
CA GLU A 246 -3.75 -1.20 -16.73
C GLU A 246 -2.40 -1.62 -16.10
N TYR A 247 -1.90 -0.87 -15.11
CA TYR A 247 -0.63 -1.17 -14.41
C TYR A 247 -0.80 -2.13 -13.21
N LEU A 248 -2.05 -2.54 -12.96
CA LEU A 248 -2.47 -3.46 -11.91
C LEU A 248 -2.70 -4.87 -12.44
#